data_AF-A0A1P8F598-F1
#
_entry.id   AF-A0A1P8F598-F1
#
_cell.length_a   1.000
_cell.length_b   1.000
_cell.length_c   1.000
_cell.angle_alpha   90.00
_cell.angle_beta   90.00
_cell.angle_gamma   90.00
#
_symmetry.space_group_name_H-M   'P 1'
#
loop_
_entity.id
_entity.type
_entity.pdbx_description
1 polymer ?
#
loop_
_entity_poly.entity_id
_entity_poly.type
_entity_poly.pdbx_seq_one_letter_code
_entity_poly.pdbx_strand_id
1 'polypeptide(L)'
;MLLDGDSGGGAVLEGTVDVNPPSIAKASTLNIDVGVAGITPGHTVFAQCQSDLETGLSCIAVYSPANGILRLRISNWSSSAIDGAQRTWAYQAYS
;
A
#
# COMPACT_ATOMS: atom_id res chain seq x y z
N MET A 1 -0.76 29.55 3.50
CA MET A 1 0.20 30.12 2.53
C MET A 1 0.67 28.95 1.67
N LEU A 2 0.09 28.79 0.48
CA LEU A 2 0.68 27.94 -0.55
C LEU A 2 1.90 28.69 -1.09
N LEU A 3 3.05 28.03 -1.17
CA LEU A 3 4.26 28.65 -1.71
C LEU A 3 4.13 28.76 -3.23
N ASP A 4 4.50 29.92 -3.78
CA ASP A 4 4.58 30.13 -5.23
C ASP A 4 5.54 29.11 -5.84
N GLY A 5 5.00 28.20 -6.67
CA GLY A 5 5.72 27.05 -7.23
C GLY A 5 4.90 25.75 -7.30
N ASP A 6 3.73 25.69 -6.66
CA ASP A 6 2.78 24.57 -6.78
C ASP A 6 2.00 24.61 -8.11
N SER A 7 2.73 24.52 -9.22
CA SER A 7 2.17 24.43 -10.58
C SER A 7 2.10 22.97 -11.08
N GLY A 8 2.29 21.97 -10.22
CA GLY A 8 2.77 20.66 -10.67
C GLY A 8 2.17 19.40 -10.04
N GLY A 9 1.32 19.50 -9.02
CA GLY A 9 0.61 18.33 -8.53
C GLY A 9 -0.50 17.96 -9.50
N GLY A 10 -0.32 16.92 -10.32
CA GLY A 10 -1.45 16.33 -11.06
C GLY A 10 -2.59 15.96 -10.10
N ALA A 11 -3.79 15.70 -10.63
CA ALA A 11 -4.94 15.36 -9.80
C ALA A 11 -4.59 14.23 -8.81
N VAL A 12 -4.61 14.54 -7.51
CA VAL A 12 -4.29 13.57 -6.46
C VAL A 12 -5.38 12.51 -6.46
N LEU A 13 -4.99 11.26 -6.67
CA LEU A 13 -5.86 10.11 -6.50
C LEU A 13 -5.73 9.64 -5.06
N GLU A 14 -6.79 9.80 -4.28
CA GLU A 14 -6.81 9.39 -2.88
C GLU A 14 -8.07 8.60 -2.55
N GLY A 15 -7.98 7.79 -1.50
CA GLY A 15 -9.11 7.01 -1.04
C GLY A 15 -8.68 5.88 -0.12
N THR A 16 -9.51 4.84 -0.05
CA THR A 16 -9.23 3.64 0.72
C THR A 16 -9.33 2.38 -0.13
N VAL A 17 -8.61 1.34 0.29
CA VAL A 17 -8.64 0.00 -0.31
C VAL A 17 -8.71 -1.05 0.79
N ASP A 18 -9.47 -2.12 0.54
CA ASP A 18 -9.43 -3.28 1.41
C ASP A 18 -8.25 -4.18 1.02
N VAL A 19 -7.37 -4.40 2.00
CA VAL A 19 -6.20 -5.28 1.88
C VAL A 19 -6.49 -6.50 2.72
N ASN A 20 -6.51 -7.68 2.09
CA ASN A 20 -6.70 -8.97 2.77
C ASN A 20 -5.41 -9.81 2.63
N PRO A 21 -4.44 -9.67 3.55
CA PRO A 21 -3.23 -10.46 3.50
C PRO A 21 -3.56 -11.93 3.78
N PRO A 22 -3.07 -12.88 2.97
CA PRO A 22 -3.22 -14.30 3.28
C PRO A 22 -2.31 -14.70 4.47
N SER A 23 -2.23 -16.00 4.75
CA SER A 23 -1.18 -16.52 5.63
C SER A 23 0.21 -16.20 5.05
N ILE A 24 1.01 -15.41 5.76
CA ILE A 24 2.38 -15.06 5.37
C ILE A 24 3.34 -15.91 6.20
N ALA A 25 4.12 -16.75 5.51
CA ALA A 25 5.10 -17.63 6.14
C ALA A 25 6.13 -16.85 6.98
N LYS A 26 6.72 -17.53 7.98
CA LYS A 26 7.77 -16.95 8.83
C LYS A 26 8.92 -16.37 8.01
N ALA A 27 9.48 -15.25 8.47
CA ALA A 27 10.65 -14.60 7.86
C ALA A 27 10.55 -14.43 6.33
N SER A 28 9.35 -14.12 5.83
CA SER A 28 9.07 -14.04 4.38
C SER A 28 8.39 -12.72 4.02
N THR A 29 8.35 -12.43 2.72
CA THR A 29 7.71 -11.23 2.16
C THR A 29 6.77 -11.64 1.05
N LEU A 30 5.59 -11.02 1.01
CA LEU A 30 4.59 -11.28 0.00
C LEU A 30 4.12 -9.97 -0.65
N ASN A 31 3.80 -10.05 -1.94
CA ASN A 31 3.12 -8.97 -2.66
C ASN A 31 1.60 -9.21 -2.60
N ILE A 32 0.86 -8.17 -2.26
CA ILE A 32 -0.60 -8.16 -2.29
C ILE A 32 -1.01 -7.10 -3.29
N ASP A 33 -1.81 -7.50 -4.27
CA ASP A 33 -2.29 -6.61 -5.32
C ASP A 33 -3.77 -6.31 -5.07
N VAL A 34 -4.10 -5.01 -5.08
CA VAL A 34 -5.49 -4.53 -4.97
C VAL A 34 -5.82 -3.62 -6.15
N GLY A 35 -7.08 -3.65 -6.58
CA GLY A 35 -7.56 -2.84 -7.70
C GLY A 35 -7.82 -1.40 -7.27
N VAL A 36 -7.22 -0.44 -7.98
CA VAL A 36 -7.45 1.00 -7.78
C VAL A 36 -7.64 1.67 -9.13
N ALA A 37 -8.86 2.15 -9.42
CA ALA A 37 -9.14 2.78 -10.70
C ALA A 37 -8.31 4.06 -10.89
N GLY A 38 -7.72 4.23 -12.07
CA GLY A 38 -6.95 5.44 -12.42
C GLY A 38 -5.51 5.46 -11.90
N ILE A 39 -5.07 4.52 -11.06
CA ILE A 39 -3.65 4.44 -10.67
C ILE A 39 -2.80 3.95 -11.85
N THR A 40 -1.59 4.48 -12.00
CA THR A 40 -0.64 4.09 -13.04
C THR A 40 0.77 3.92 -12.47
N PRO A 41 1.68 3.20 -13.16
CA PRO A 41 3.08 3.10 -12.74
C PRO A 41 3.84 4.42 -12.64
N GLY A 42 3.31 5.51 -13.22
CA GLY A 42 3.92 6.84 -13.11
C GLY A 42 3.61 7.56 -11.80
N HIS A 43 2.66 7.07 -10.99
CA HIS A 43 2.33 7.69 -9.72
C HIS A 43 3.36 7.38 -8.63
N THR A 44 3.73 8.41 -7.87
CA THR A 44 4.31 8.23 -6.54
C THR A 44 3.17 7.92 -5.57
N VAL A 45 3.32 6.86 -4.78
CA VAL A 45 2.24 6.36 -3.91
C VAL A 45 2.68 6.33 -2.45
N PHE A 46 1.84 6.87 -1.58
CA PHE A 46 1.89 6.65 -0.15
C PHE A 46 0.63 5.90 0.29
N ALA A 47 0.79 4.93 1.19
CA ALA A 47 -0.35 4.34 1.88
C ALA A 47 -0.06 4.25 3.37
N GLN A 48 -1.09 4.51 4.16
CA GLN A 48 -1.05 4.34 5.60
C GLN A 48 -1.32 2.86 5.90
N CYS A 49 -0.26 2.12 6.18
CA CYS A 49 -0.38 0.75 6.64
C CYS A 49 -0.94 0.81 8.08
N GLN A 50 -2.03 0.09 8.33
CA GLN A 50 -2.76 0.19 9.61
C GLN A 50 -1.85 -0.21 10.78
N SER A 51 -1.85 0.56 11.87
CA SER A 51 -0.95 0.35 13.01
C SER A 51 -1.29 -0.88 13.84
N ASP A 52 -2.51 -1.41 13.69
CA ASP A 52 -3.00 -2.64 14.30
C ASP A 52 -2.81 -3.86 13.38
N LEU A 53 -2.05 -3.72 12.29
CA LEU A 53 -1.56 -4.87 11.52
C LEU A 53 -0.90 -5.85 12.50
N GLU A 54 -1.24 -7.14 12.38
CA GLU A 54 -0.91 -8.15 13.37
C GLU A 54 0.57 -8.10 13.75
N THR A 55 0.88 -8.27 15.04
CA THR A 55 2.24 -8.10 15.58
C THR A 55 3.25 -8.93 14.79
N GLY A 56 4.19 -8.24 14.13
CA GLY A 56 5.26 -8.87 13.34
C GLY A 56 5.10 -8.71 11.83
N LEU A 57 3.94 -8.27 11.33
CA LEU A 57 3.78 -7.83 9.95
C LEU A 57 4.22 -6.38 9.78
N SER A 58 4.91 -6.10 8.68
CA SER A 58 5.35 -4.76 8.32
C SER A 58 5.20 -4.52 6.83
N CYS A 59 4.65 -3.36 6.50
CA CYS A 59 4.49 -2.86 5.15
C CYS A 59 5.78 -2.17 4.71
N ILE A 60 6.50 -2.73 3.75
CA ILE A 60 7.86 -2.27 3.39
C ILE A 60 7.91 -1.49 2.07
N ALA A 61 6.89 -1.62 1.23
CA ALA A 61 6.77 -0.83 0.00
C ALA A 61 5.33 -0.80 -0.50
N VAL A 62 4.96 0.31 -1.14
CA VAL A 62 3.68 0.50 -1.80
C VAL A 62 3.92 1.20 -3.13
N TYR A 63 3.44 0.64 -4.24
CA TYR A 63 3.65 1.18 -5.58
C TYR A 63 2.68 0.57 -6.60
N SER A 64 2.59 1.15 -7.79
CA SER A 64 1.74 0.63 -8.87
C SER A 64 2.59 -0.12 -9.91
N PRO A 65 2.57 -1.47 -9.99
CA PRO A 65 3.34 -2.20 -10.98
C PRO A 65 2.71 -2.15 -12.39
N ALA A 66 1.40 -1.90 -12.48
CA ALA A 66 0.63 -1.84 -13.72
C ALA A 66 -0.56 -0.88 -13.55
N ASN A 67 -1.15 -0.43 -14.65
CA ASN A 67 -2.35 0.40 -14.59
C ASN A 67 -3.47 -0.31 -13.84
N GLY A 68 -4.12 0.40 -12.92
CA GLY A 68 -5.23 -0.12 -12.14
C GLY A 68 -4.84 -0.98 -10.93
N ILE A 69 -3.54 -1.21 -10.70
CA ILE A 69 -3.07 -2.12 -9.63
C ILE A 69 -2.22 -1.35 -8.63
N LEU A 70 -2.62 -1.37 -7.37
CA LEU A 70 -1.81 -0.97 -6.23
C LEU A 70 -1.21 -2.23 -5.60
N ARG A 71 0.12 -2.30 -5.53
CA ARG A 71 0.86 -3.38 -4.88
C ARG A 71 1.36 -2.95 -3.52
N LEU A 72 1.09 -3.78 -2.52
CA LEU A 72 1.61 -3.66 -1.16
C LEU A 72 2.58 -4.82 -0.91
N ARG A 73 3.80 -4.51 -0.47
CA ARG A 73 4.79 -5.52 -0.07
C ARG A 73 4.79 -5.62 1.45
N ILE A 74 4.37 -6.77 1.97
CA ILE A 74 4.27 -7.02 3.41
C ILE A 74 5.26 -8.11 3.80
N SER A 75 6.07 -7.84 4.81
CA SER A 75 7.03 -8.77 5.39
C SER A 75 6.55 -9.26 6.75
N ASN A 76 6.68 -10.56 7.01
CA ASN A 76 6.53 -11.17 8.32
C ASN A 76 7.93 -11.35 8.93
N TRP A 77 8.20 -10.61 10.01
CA TRP A 77 9.47 -10.65 10.73
C TRP A 77 9.49 -11.62 11.91
N SER A 78 8.37 -12.28 12.18
CA SER A 78 8.24 -13.23 13.29
C SER A 78 8.81 -14.61 12.92
N SER A 79 8.91 -15.47 13.95
CA SER A 79 9.38 -16.85 13.83
C SER A 79 8.29 -17.87 13.45
N SER A 80 7.03 -17.42 13.29
CA SER A 80 5.88 -18.22 12.90
C SER A 80 5.17 -17.63 11.68
N ALA A 81 4.30 -18.42 11.03
CA ALA A 81 3.38 -17.84 10.07
C ALA A 81 2.40 -16.90 10.80
N ILE A 82 1.95 -15.85 10.11
CA ILE A 82 0.90 -14.95 10.59
C ILE A 82 -0.20 -14.95 9.54
N ASP A 83 -1.42 -15.22 9.99
CA ASP A 83 -2.62 -15.06 9.17
C ASP A 83 -3.03 -13.60 9.24
N GLY A 84 -2.90 -12.88 8.12
CA GLY A 84 -3.35 -11.50 8.06
C GLY A 84 -4.88 -11.42 8.11
N ALA A 85 -5.38 -10.40 8.79
CA ALA A 85 -6.80 -10.05 8.70
C ALA A 85 -7.02 -8.99 7.63
N GLN A 86 -8.21 -9.01 7.02
CA GLN A 86 -8.63 -7.92 6.15
C GLN A 86 -8.69 -6.60 6.92
N ARG A 87 -8.11 -5.55 6.33
CA ARG A 87 -8.11 -4.18 6.86
C ARG A 87 -8.30 -3.18 5.72
N THR A 88 -8.90 -2.04 6.03
CA THR A 88 -9.05 -0.92 5.08
C THR A 88 -7.89 0.06 5.24
N TRP A 89 -7.15 0.32 4.16
CA TRP A 89 -5.95 1.14 4.15
C TRP A 89 -6.20 2.42 3.35
N ALA A 90 -5.76 3.56 3.86
CA ALA A 90 -5.81 4.83 3.14
C ALA A 90 -4.59 4.95 2.20
N TYR A 91 -4.79 5.52 1.02
CA TYR A 91 -3.72 5.79 0.08
C TYR A 91 -3.86 7.17 -0.57
N GLN A 92 -2.73 7.70 -1.01
CA GLN A 92 -2.62 8.87 -1.87
C GLN A 92 -1.62 8.57 -2.97
N ALA A 93 -1.98 8.92 -4.20
CA ALA A 93 -1.17 8.74 -5.40
C ALA A 93 -1.17 10.04 -6.20
N TYR A 94 0.00 10.48 -6.63
CA TYR A 94 0.18 11.71 -7.39
C TYR A 94 1.26 11.52 -8.46
N SER A 95 1.16 12.31 -9.52
CA SER A 95 2.10 12.37 -10.65
C SER A 95 3.04 13.56 -10.53
#